data_AF-A0A4Y8W9U8-F1
#
_entry.id   AF-A0A4Y8W9U8-F1
#
_cell.length_a   1.000
_cell.length_b   1.000
_cell.length_c   1.000
_cell.angle_alpha   90.00
_cell.angle_beta   90.00
_cell.angle_gamma   90.00
#
_symmetry.space_group_name_H-M   'P 1'
#
loop_
_entity.id
_entity.type
_entity.pdbx_description
1 polymer ?
#
loop_
_entity_poly.entity_id
_entity_poly.type
_entity_poly.pdbx_seq_one_letter_code
_entity_poly.pdbx_strand_id
1 'polypeptide(L)'
;MLVAIEKRSEVQKVQGSFLKRIHEELAQSGQYTVGYQGGSRQLELHHDESLWFGHRLIEEEGKIPRYWNIFGHAANLDLTKSNNIVAQLNFPLKGRTKQVQGIIAKDAQGQVCLLHRGKPGGGGKGLTRDAFLDWTSRELVQVQFRSGEIDDALLICTLDSPSLASDLLSFIDEFDTLKKYLKSGQQDPSEFLTLAQLRKRARLNVNVNKKNKTTTQTIEVRERCENVKAIALKHADGTCQLCDRPAPFKKTNGTPFLEVHHIKWLSKDGPDSEENVIGLCPNCHKRMHILNEQSDVNKLTKRALAFASSH
;
A
#
# COMPACT_ATOMS: atom_id res chain seq x y z
N MET A 1 -20.75 -20.38 2.97
CA MET A 1 -20.48 -20.64 1.54
C MET A 1 -21.53 -19.90 0.73
N LEU A 2 -21.12 -19.11 -0.26
CA LEU A 2 -22.04 -18.36 -1.12
C LEU A 2 -22.42 -19.18 -2.35
N VAL A 3 -23.59 -18.91 -2.93
CA VAL A 3 -24.09 -19.58 -4.14
C VAL A 3 -24.13 -18.60 -5.31
N ALA A 4 -23.44 -18.89 -6.41
CA ALA A 4 -23.36 -18.01 -7.57
C ALA A 4 -24.74 -17.80 -8.23
N ILE A 5 -24.99 -16.56 -8.68
CA ILE A 5 -26.12 -16.23 -9.54
C ILE A 5 -25.67 -16.34 -11.00
N GLU A 6 -26.17 -17.36 -11.69
CA GLU A 6 -25.67 -17.74 -13.03
C GLU A 6 -26.70 -17.62 -14.15
N LYS A 7 -27.99 -17.62 -13.83
CA LYS A 7 -29.04 -17.55 -14.85
C LYS A 7 -29.12 -16.12 -15.39
N ARG A 8 -29.10 -15.96 -16.73
CA ARG A 8 -29.11 -14.64 -17.38
C ARG A 8 -30.18 -13.69 -16.86
N SER A 9 -31.40 -14.18 -16.68
CA SER A 9 -32.50 -13.38 -16.13
C SER A 9 -32.26 -12.90 -14.70
N GLU A 10 -31.56 -13.67 -13.87
CA GLU A 10 -31.27 -13.30 -12.49
C GLU A 10 -30.08 -12.34 -12.42
N VAL A 11 -29.02 -12.58 -13.20
CA VAL A 11 -27.90 -11.65 -13.35
C VAL A 11 -28.41 -10.28 -13.84
N GLN A 12 -29.29 -10.27 -14.84
CA GLN A 12 -29.88 -9.05 -15.37
C GLN A 12 -30.71 -8.29 -14.31
N LYS A 13 -31.51 -9.00 -13.50
CA LYS A 13 -32.25 -8.40 -12.39
C LYS A 13 -31.31 -7.74 -11.38
N VAL A 14 -30.27 -8.45 -10.96
CA VAL A 14 -29.27 -7.92 -10.03
C VAL A 14 -28.54 -6.72 -10.63
N GLN A 15 -28.13 -6.78 -11.89
CA GLN A 15 -27.50 -5.64 -12.56
C GLN A 15 -28.43 -4.43 -12.60
N GLY A 16 -29.73 -4.63 -12.90
CA GLY A 16 -30.71 -3.55 -12.90
C GLY A 16 -30.86 -2.90 -11.52
N SER A 17 -30.96 -3.70 -10.46
CA SER A 17 -30.97 -3.21 -9.07
C SER A 17 -29.68 -2.47 -8.71
N PHE A 18 -28.52 -2.99 -9.13
CA PHE A 18 -27.22 -2.35 -8.92
C PHE A 18 -27.16 -0.97 -9.58
N LEU A 19 -27.57 -0.87 -10.86
CA LEU A 19 -27.59 0.38 -11.60
C LEU A 19 -28.52 1.41 -10.95
N LYS A 20 -29.73 0.99 -10.56
CA LYS A 20 -30.67 1.87 -9.85
C LYS A 20 -30.02 2.48 -8.61
N ARG A 21 -29.45 1.63 -7.74
CA ARG A 21 -28.84 2.06 -6.49
C ARG A 21 -27.63 2.97 -6.68
N ILE A 22 -26.71 2.60 -7.56
CA ILE A 22 -25.48 3.38 -7.74
C ILE A 22 -25.77 4.74 -8.40
N HIS A 23 -26.78 4.83 -9.28
CA HIS A 23 -27.20 6.12 -9.86
C HIS A 23 -27.94 7.00 -8.84
N GLU A 24 -28.69 6.40 -7.89
CA GLU A 24 -29.30 7.15 -6.79
C GLU A 24 -28.25 7.77 -5.85
N GLU A 25 -27.14 7.07 -5.61
CA GLU A 25 -26.03 7.58 -4.79
C GLU A 25 -25.10 8.54 -5.55
N LEU A 26 -24.95 8.38 -6.87
CA LEU A 26 -24.12 9.23 -7.73
C LEU A 26 -24.99 10.21 -8.54
N ALA A 27 -25.39 11.30 -7.89
CA ALA A 27 -26.44 12.21 -8.36
C ALA A 27 -26.11 13.01 -9.64
N GLN A 28 -24.85 13.15 -10.02
CA GLN A 28 -24.45 13.90 -11.21
C GLN A 28 -24.22 12.94 -12.39
N SER A 29 -24.53 13.35 -13.61
CA SER A 29 -24.15 12.60 -14.80
C SER A 29 -23.71 13.51 -15.96
N GLY A 30 -22.95 12.93 -16.89
CA GLY A 30 -22.49 13.62 -18.09
C GLY A 30 -21.86 12.67 -19.10
N GLN A 31 -21.61 13.15 -20.31
CA GLN A 31 -20.90 12.40 -21.35
C GLN A 31 -19.40 12.64 -21.24
N TYR A 32 -18.61 11.58 -21.05
CA TYR A 32 -17.17 11.65 -20.89
C TYR A 32 -16.47 10.64 -21.79
N THR A 33 -15.28 11.02 -22.27
CA THR A 33 -14.39 10.07 -22.95
C THR A 33 -13.66 9.22 -21.90
N VAL A 34 -13.73 7.90 -22.04
CA VAL A 34 -13.04 6.93 -21.18
C VAL A 34 -12.06 6.10 -22.00
N GLY A 35 -10.82 5.99 -21.51
CA GLY A 35 -9.78 5.16 -22.09
C GLY A 35 -9.83 3.72 -21.58
N TYR A 36 -9.64 2.76 -22.48
CA TYR A 36 -9.52 1.33 -22.18
C TYR A 36 -8.42 0.69 -23.02
N GLN A 37 -8.10 -0.58 -22.74
CA GLN A 37 -7.11 -1.30 -23.53
C GLN A 37 -7.59 -1.45 -24.98
N GLY A 38 -6.92 -0.77 -25.91
CA GLY A 38 -7.24 -0.78 -27.33
C GLY A 38 -8.07 0.41 -27.84
N GLY A 39 -8.35 1.43 -27.02
CA GLY A 39 -8.96 2.67 -27.51
C GLY A 39 -9.58 3.55 -26.43
N SER A 40 -10.41 4.49 -26.87
CA SER A 40 -11.27 5.30 -26.00
C SER A 40 -12.70 5.27 -26.52
N ARG A 41 -13.66 5.70 -25.68
CA ARG A 41 -15.08 5.77 -26.03
C ARG A 41 -15.80 6.81 -25.19
N GLN A 42 -16.78 7.48 -25.79
CA GLN A 42 -17.74 8.32 -25.08
C GLN A 42 -18.76 7.46 -24.32
N LEU A 43 -18.96 7.74 -23.04
CA LEU A 43 -19.88 7.04 -22.16
C LEU A 43 -20.56 8.03 -21.22
N GLU A 44 -21.82 7.77 -20.87
CA GLU A 44 -22.43 8.43 -19.73
C GLU A 44 -21.76 7.94 -18.45
N LEU A 45 -21.21 8.87 -17.68
CA LEU A 45 -20.69 8.59 -16.36
C LEU A 45 -21.58 9.25 -15.31
N HIS A 46 -21.92 8.48 -14.29
CA HIS A 46 -22.54 8.98 -13.07
C HIS A 46 -21.46 9.23 -12.03
N HIS A 47 -21.52 10.33 -11.29
CA HIS A 47 -20.50 10.67 -10.31
C HIS A 47 -21.02 11.52 -9.15
N ASP A 48 -20.22 11.57 -8.09
CA ASP A 48 -20.29 12.54 -7.01
C ASP A 48 -18.93 13.27 -6.89
N GLU A 49 -18.58 13.77 -5.71
CA GLU A 49 -17.27 14.41 -5.46
C GLU A 49 -16.10 13.40 -5.34
N SER A 50 -16.40 12.12 -5.12
CA SER A 50 -15.42 11.08 -4.79
C SER A 50 -15.20 10.06 -5.91
N LEU A 51 -16.28 9.57 -6.51
CA LEU A 51 -16.33 8.42 -7.40
C LEU A 51 -17.07 8.76 -8.69
N TRP A 52 -16.57 8.28 -9.82
CA TRP A 52 -17.34 8.15 -11.05
C TRP A 52 -17.54 6.67 -11.42
N PHE A 53 -18.67 6.40 -12.04
CA PHE A 53 -19.12 5.08 -12.49
C PHE A 53 -19.59 5.16 -13.95
N GLY A 54 -19.19 4.17 -14.75
CA GLY A 54 -19.68 3.98 -16.11
C GLY A 54 -20.14 2.55 -16.33
N HIS A 55 -21.17 2.38 -17.16
CA HIS A 55 -21.76 1.08 -17.47
C HIS A 55 -21.96 0.87 -18.97
N ARG A 56 -21.69 -0.36 -19.46
CA ARG A 56 -22.12 -0.81 -20.78
C ARG A 56 -22.37 -2.32 -20.82
N LEU A 57 -23.35 -2.74 -21.61
CA LEU A 57 -23.51 -4.15 -22.00
C LEU A 57 -22.56 -4.49 -23.17
N ILE A 58 -21.76 -5.53 -22.99
CA ILE A 58 -20.84 -6.07 -24.00
C ILE A 58 -21.40 -7.40 -24.47
N GLU A 59 -21.78 -7.49 -25.74
CA GLU A 59 -22.24 -8.70 -26.44
C GLU A 59 -21.67 -8.80 -27.86
N GLU A 60 -20.65 -7.99 -28.18
CA GLU A 60 -20.00 -8.02 -29.48
C GLU A 60 -19.33 -9.39 -29.76
N GLU A 61 -19.35 -9.81 -31.02
CA GLU A 61 -18.75 -11.06 -31.48
C GLU A 61 -17.25 -11.13 -31.10
N GLY A 62 -16.80 -12.30 -30.67
CA GLY A 62 -15.42 -12.52 -30.21
C GLY A 62 -15.08 -11.91 -28.84
N LYS A 63 -16.02 -11.28 -28.13
CA LYS A 63 -15.87 -10.85 -26.74
C LYS A 63 -16.71 -11.72 -25.82
N ILE A 64 -16.25 -11.91 -24.58
CA ILE A 64 -17.08 -12.57 -23.56
C ILE A 64 -18.23 -11.64 -23.15
N PRO A 65 -19.48 -12.09 -23.27
CA PRO A 65 -20.64 -11.29 -22.91
C PRO A 65 -20.64 -10.95 -21.42
N ARG A 66 -20.74 -9.66 -21.10
CA ARG A 66 -20.68 -9.17 -19.72
C ARG A 66 -21.29 -7.77 -19.57
N TYR A 67 -21.70 -7.46 -18.34
CA TYR A 67 -21.86 -6.09 -17.91
C TYR A 67 -20.49 -5.50 -17.60
N TRP A 68 -20.12 -4.45 -18.33
CA TRP A 68 -18.89 -3.70 -18.15
C TRP A 68 -19.16 -2.54 -17.20
N ASN A 69 -18.75 -2.71 -15.95
CA ASN A 69 -18.94 -1.77 -14.86
C ASN A 69 -17.56 -1.22 -14.49
N ILE A 70 -17.33 0.05 -14.78
CA ILE A 70 -16.03 0.70 -14.66
C ILE A 70 -16.10 1.87 -13.70
N PHE A 71 -14.99 2.11 -13.01
CA PHE A 71 -14.93 3.11 -11.96
C PHE A 71 -13.60 3.86 -11.96
N GLY A 72 -13.63 5.07 -11.41
CA GLY A 72 -12.44 5.84 -11.06
C GLY A 72 -12.76 7.02 -10.16
N HIS A 73 -11.73 7.74 -9.73
CA HIS A 73 -11.89 8.88 -8.83
C HIS A 73 -12.45 10.09 -9.55
N ALA A 74 -13.52 10.69 -9.01
CA ALA A 74 -14.16 11.88 -9.56
C ALA A 74 -13.23 13.11 -9.55
N ALA A 75 -12.29 13.18 -8.60
CA ALA A 75 -11.26 14.23 -8.57
C ALA A 75 -10.39 14.29 -9.84
N ASN A 76 -10.34 13.22 -10.64
CA ASN A 76 -9.59 13.15 -11.89
C ASN A 76 -10.48 13.28 -13.15
N LEU A 77 -11.78 13.52 -12.96
CA LEU A 77 -12.75 13.55 -14.05
C LEU A 77 -12.57 14.83 -14.88
N ASP A 78 -12.42 14.68 -16.19
CA ASP A 78 -12.16 15.78 -17.12
C ASP A 78 -13.01 15.62 -18.37
N LEU A 79 -13.78 16.66 -18.72
CA LEU A 79 -14.67 16.70 -19.89
C LEU A 79 -13.90 16.76 -21.22
N THR A 80 -12.68 17.27 -21.18
CA THR A 80 -11.85 17.54 -22.38
C THR A 80 -10.84 16.42 -22.65
N LYS A 81 -10.60 15.52 -21.68
CA LYS A 81 -9.59 14.47 -21.77
C LYS A 81 -10.20 13.08 -21.66
N SER A 82 -9.39 12.08 -22.03
CA SER A 82 -9.71 10.69 -21.79
C SER A 82 -9.50 10.34 -20.31
N ASN A 83 -10.55 9.84 -19.67
CA ASN A 83 -10.58 9.45 -18.26
C ASN A 83 -10.11 8.00 -18.08
N ASN A 84 -9.29 7.74 -17.06
CA ASN A 84 -8.65 6.43 -16.85
C ASN A 84 -9.46 5.53 -15.92
N ILE A 85 -9.76 4.32 -16.37
CA ILE A 85 -10.40 3.30 -15.54
C ILE A 85 -9.44 2.85 -14.43
N VAL A 86 -9.83 3.06 -13.18
CA VAL A 86 -9.06 2.64 -12.00
C VAL A 86 -9.37 1.18 -11.65
N ALA A 87 -10.66 0.83 -11.61
CA ALA A 87 -11.14 -0.50 -11.27
C ALA A 87 -12.29 -0.95 -12.17
N GLN A 88 -12.56 -2.25 -12.18
CA GLN A 88 -13.69 -2.84 -12.89
C GLN A 88 -14.38 -3.87 -11.99
N LEU A 89 -15.71 -3.89 -11.98
CA LEU A 89 -16.53 -4.89 -11.30
C LEU A 89 -17.52 -5.52 -12.28
N ASN A 90 -16.96 -6.13 -13.32
CA ASN A 90 -17.73 -6.66 -14.44
C ASN A 90 -18.40 -7.99 -14.07
N PHE A 91 -19.62 -8.23 -14.56
CA PHE A 91 -20.34 -9.48 -14.32
C PHE A 91 -20.63 -10.21 -15.64
N PRO A 92 -20.35 -11.52 -15.76
CA PRO A 92 -20.73 -12.28 -16.95
C PRO A 92 -22.25 -12.34 -17.07
N LEU A 93 -22.78 -12.36 -18.29
CA LEU A 93 -24.24 -12.38 -18.46
C LEU A 93 -24.88 -13.69 -18.02
N LYS A 94 -24.11 -14.79 -17.96
CA LYS A 94 -24.54 -16.08 -17.45
C LYS A 94 -23.36 -16.97 -17.12
N GLY A 95 -23.60 -17.95 -16.25
CA GLY A 95 -22.65 -19.02 -15.90
C GLY A 95 -21.33 -18.53 -15.32
N ARG A 96 -20.38 -19.45 -15.26
CA ARG A 96 -19.03 -19.20 -14.75
C ARG A 96 -18.04 -18.91 -15.87
N THR A 97 -17.24 -17.86 -15.69
CA THR A 97 -16.03 -17.62 -16.50
C THR A 97 -14.97 -16.91 -15.68
N LYS A 98 -13.73 -17.41 -15.73
CA LYS A 98 -12.59 -16.81 -15.03
C LYS A 98 -12.02 -15.59 -15.75
N GLN A 99 -12.45 -15.31 -16.98
CA GLN A 99 -11.99 -14.15 -17.73
C GLN A 99 -12.66 -12.85 -17.23
N VAL A 100 -13.89 -12.94 -16.74
CA VAL A 100 -14.58 -11.84 -16.05
C VAL A 100 -14.32 -11.96 -14.57
N GLN A 101 -13.84 -10.90 -13.91
CA GLN A 101 -13.36 -11.00 -12.53
C GLN A 101 -14.46 -10.83 -11.49
N GLY A 102 -15.57 -10.16 -11.80
CA GLY A 102 -16.70 -10.05 -10.89
C GLY A 102 -17.52 -11.33 -10.81
N ILE A 103 -18.11 -11.54 -9.63
CA ILE A 103 -19.06 -12.60 -9.34
C ILE A 103 -20.23 -11.96 -8.58
N ILE A 104 -21.43 -12.43 -8.88
CA ILE A 104 -22.62 -12.14 -8.08
C ILE A 104 -23.01 -13.44 -7.40
N ALA A 105 -23.22 -13.41 -6.09
CA ALA A 105 -23.64 -14.58 -5.34
C ALA A 105 -24.69 -14.22 -4.29
N LYS A 106 -25.38 -15.23 -3.74
CA LYS A 106 -26.23 -15.09 -2.56
C LYS A 106 -25.59 -15.75 -1.36
N ASP A 107 -25.80 -15.16 -0.19
CA ASP A 107 -25.52 -15.81 1.08
C ASP A 107 -26.66 -16.74 1.51
N ALA A 108 -26.55 -17.30 2.73
CA ALA A 108 -27.55 -18.20 3.29
C ALA A 108 -28.89 -17.51 3.59
N GLN A 109 -28.89 -16.18 3.74
CA GLN A 109 -30.06 -15.34 3.98
C GLN A 109 -30.70 -14.85 2.68
N GLY A 110 -30.06 -15.12 1.53
CA GLY A 110 -30.51 -14.67 0.22
C GLY A 110 -30.04 -13.26 -0.16
N GLN A 111 -29.21 -12.62 0.67
CA GLN A 111 -28.63 -11.31 0.38
C GLN A 111 -27.68 -11.42 -0.80
N VAL A 112 -27.77 -10.45 -1.72
CA VAL A 112 -26.91 -10.43 -2.91
C VAL A 112 -25.56 -9.82 -2.54
N CYS A 113 -24.50 -10.59 -2.72
CA CYS A 113 -23.11 -10.18 -2.56
C CYS A 113 -22.48 -9.85 -3.92
N LEU A 114 -21.77 -8.73 -3.99
CA LEU A 114 -20.93 -8.35 -5.12
C LEU A 114 -19.48 -8.71 -4.79
N LEU A 115 -18.87 -9.55 -5.62
CA LEU A 115 -17.55 -10.12 -5.35
C LEU A 115 -16.59 -9.92 -6.51
N HIS A 116 -15.29 -10.02 -6.22
CA HIS A 116 -14.24 -9.93 -7.23
C HIS A 116 -13.16 -10.99 -6.99
N ARG A 117 -12.75 -11.71 -8.04
CA ARG A 117 -11.71 -12.77 -8.00
C ARG A 117 -10.30 -12.28 -7.62
N GLY A 118 -10.12 -10.97 -7.48
CA GLY A 118 -8.90 -10.34 -6.99
C GLY A 118 -7.85 -10.04 -8.07
N LYS A 119 -8.05 -10.39 -9.34
CA LYS A 119 -7.10 -10.03 -10.41
C LYS A 119 -7.34 -8.59 -10.89
N PRO A 120 -6.41 -7.64 -10.66
CA PRO A 120 -6.59 -6.26 -11.12
C PRO A 120 -6.57 -6.17 -12.65
N GLY A 121 -7.31 -5.22 -13.22
CA GLY A 121 -7.22 -4.88 -14.65
C GLY A 121 -6.05 -3.95 -14.98
N GLY A 122 -5.52 -4.01 -16.21
CA GLY A 122 -4.58 -3.01 -16.76
C GLY A 122 -3.14 -3.47 -17.01
N GLY A 123 -2.77 -4.69 -16.64
CA GLY A 123 -1.51 -5.33 -17.10
C GLY A 123 -0.20 -4.67 -16.66
N GLY A 124 -0.20 -3.86 -15.60
CA GLY A 124 1.01 -3.25 -15.06
C GLY A 124 2.00 -4.28 -14.50
N LYS A 125 3.31 -4.00 -14.58
CA LYS A 125 4.36 -4.86 -14.01
C LYS A 125 4.11 -5.07 -12.51
N GLY A 126 4.08 -6.33 -12.07
CA GLY A 126 3.81 -6.70 -10.67
C GLY A 126 2.34 -6.67 -10.24
N LEU A 127 1.42 -6.21 -11.09
CA LEU A 127 0.00 -6.12 -10.77
C LEU A 127 -0.71 -7.47 -10.99
N THR A 128 -0.41 -8.43 -10.11
CA THR A 128 -0.96 -9.79 -10.15
C THR A 128 -2.11 -9.96 -9.16
N ARG A 129 -2.83 -11.10 -9.24
CA ARG A 129 -3.83 -11.47 -8.24
C ARG A 129 -3.18 -11.60 -6.86
N ASP A 130 -2.05 -12.30 -6.77
CA ASP A 130 -1.39 -12.56 -5.49
C ASP A 130 -0.90 -11.26 -4.85
N ALA A 131 -0.31 -10.36 -5.64
CA ALA A 131 0.06 -9.02 -5.16
C ALA A 131 -1.15 -8.25 -4.61
N PHE A 132 -2.32 -8.38 -5.23
CA PHE A 132 -3.54 -7.75 -4.72
C PHE A 132 -4.10 -8.44 -3.48
N LEU A 133 -4.02 -9.77 -3.38
CA LEU A 133 -4.42 -10.51 -2.18
C LEU A 133 -3.54 -10.19 -0.98
N ASP A 134 -2.23 -10.05 -1.19
CA ASP A 134 -1.30 -9.62 -0.15
C ASP A 134 -1.53 -8.15 0.27
N TRP A 135 -2.05 -7.33 -0.66
CA TRP A 135 -2.38 -5.93 -0.42
C TRP A 135 -3.74 -5.76 0.28
N THR A 136 -4.78 -6.42 -0.19
CA THR A 136 -6.13 -6.19 0.34
C THR A 136 -6.30 -6.82 1.71
N SER A 137 -7.17 -6.21 2.50
CA SER A 137 -7.61 -6.75 3.79
C SER A 137 -9.01 -7.37 3.71
N ARG A 138 -9.54 -7.51 2.50
CA ARG A 138 -10.88 -8.03 2.27
C ARG A 138 -10.92 -9.53 2.54
N GLU A 139 -12.05 -9.97 3.07
CA GLU A 139 -12.30 -11.38 3.30
C GLU A 139 -12.39 -12.13 1.96
N LEU A 140 -11.70 -13.26 1.89
CA LEU A 140 -11.79 -14.20 0.80
C LEU A 140 -12.86 -15.25 1.14
N VAL A 141 -13.92 -15.29 0.34
CA VAL A 141 -15.06 -16.17 0.55
C VAL A 141 -15.18 -17.17 -0.61
N GLN A 142 -15.70 -18.36 -0.29
CA GLN A 142 -15.96 -19.41 -1.27
C GLN A 142 -17.33 -19.24 -1.92
N VAL A 143 -17.34 -19.26 -3.25
CA VAL A 143 -18.55 -19.20 -4.07
C VAL A 143 -18.70 -20.49 -4.86
N GLN A 144 -19.79 -21.22 -4.61
CA GLN A 144 -20.13 -22.44 -5.33
C GLN A 144 -21.02 -22.13 -6.54
N PHE A 145 -20.68 -22.74 -7.68
CA PHE A 145 -21.45 -22.66 -8.92
C PHE A 145 -22.28 -23.94 -9.13
N ARG A 146 -23.31 -23.87 -9.97
CA ARG A 146 -24.18 -25.01 -10.31
C ARG A 146 -23.41 -26.19 -10.91
N SER A 147 -22.30 -25.93 -11.58
CA SER A 147 -21.40 -26.98 -12.10
C SER A 147 -20.71 -27.79 -11.01
N GLY A 148 -20.78 -27.37 -9.74
CA GLY A 148 -20.01 -27.92 -8.62
C GLY A 148 -18.65 -27.26 -8.44
N GLU A 149 -18.22 -26.41 -9.37
CA GLU A 149 -16.98 -25.66 -9.24
C GLU A 149 -17.08 -24.60 -8.13
N ILE A 150 -15.95 -24.34 -7.48
CA ILE A 150 -15.83 -23.33 -6.43
C ILE A 150 -14.77 -22.31 -6.83
N ASP A 151 -15.08 -21.03 -6.68
CA ASP A 151 -14.10 -19.94 -6.78
C ASP A 151 -13.93 -19.24 -5.44
N ASP A 152 -12.69 -18.89 -5.13
CA ASP A 152 -12.38 -17.94 -4.06
C ASP A 152 -12.47 -16.51 -4.61
N ALA A 153 -13.26 -15.66 -3.94
CA ALA A 153 -13.43 -14.27 -4.33
C ALA A 153 -13.48 -13.34 -3.12
N LEU A 154 -13.04 -12.11 -3.32
CA LEU A 154 -13.09 -11.06 -2.32
C LEU A 154 -14.52 -10.52 -2.24
N LEU A 155 -15.07 -10.47 -1.03
CA LEU A 155 -16.33 -9.77 -0.79
C LEU A 155 -16.09 -8.25 -0.93
N ILE A 156 -16.75 -7.64 -1.92
CA ILE A 156 -16.64 -6.18 -2.13
C ILE A 156 -17.65 -5.47 -1.23
N CYS A 157 -18.93 -5.81 -1.42
CA CYS A 157 -20.05 -5.31 -0.64
C CYS A 157 -21.30 -6.16 -0.89
N THR A 158 -22.35 -5.88 -0.13
CA THR A 158 -23.70 -6.38 -0.40
C THR A 158 -24.46 -5.38 -1.25
N LEU A 159 -25.30 -5.87 -2.16
CA LEU A 159 -26.13 -5.03 -3.02
C LEU A 159 -27.10 -4.15 -2.22
N ASP A 160 -27.42 -4.48 -0.97
CA ASP A 160 -28.31 -3.69 -0.12
C ASP A 160 -27.54 -2.84 0.92
N SER A 161 -26.21 -2.72 0.78
CA SER A 161 -25.40 -1.88 1.68
C SER A 161 -25.91 -0.44 1.66
N PRO A 162 -26.16 0.23 2.82
CA PRO A 162 -26.66 1.61 2.84
C PRO A 162 -25.70 2.65 2.23
N SER A 163 -24.45 2.25 1.95
CA SER A 163 -23.39 3.10 1.41
C SER A 163 -22.66 2.39 0.26
N LEU A 164 -23.38 2.05 -0.80
CA LEU A 164 -22.86 1.24 -1.92
C LEU A 164 -21.67 1.91 -2.61
N ALA A 165 -21.78 3.20 -2.90
CA ALA A 165 -20.73 3.99 -3.55
C ALA A 165 -19.47 4.05 -2.67
N SER A 166 -19.62 4.21 -1.36
CA SER A 166 -18.50 4.23 -0.41
C SER A 166 -17.79 2.88 -0.34
N ASP A 167 -18.53 1.77 -0.30
CA ASP A 167 -17.94 0.43 -0.28
C ASP A 167 -17.17 0.11 -1.57
N LEU A 168 -17.72 0.55 -2.71
CA LEU A 168 -17.06 0.45 -4.02
C LEU A 168 -15.82 1.34 -4.08
N LEU A 169 -15.90 2.58 -3.59
CA LEU A 169 -14.76 3.49 -3.51
C LEU A 169 -13.62 2.87 -2.70
N SER A 170 -13.91 2.27 -1.55
CA SER A 170 -12.89 1.56 -0.76
C SER A 170 -12.19 0.45 -1.55
N PHE A 171 -12.89 -0.24 -2.45
CA PHE A 171 -12.29 -1.26 -3.32
C PHE A 171 -11.44 -0.64 -4.43
N ILE A 172 -11.89 0.47 -4.99
CA ILE A 172 -11.17 1.23 -6.03
C ILE A 172 -9.86 1.79 -5.48
N ASP A 173 -9.90 2.35 -4.27
CA ASP A 173 -8.73 2.87 -3.56
C ASP A 173 -7.68 1.78 -3.32
N GLU A 174 -8.10 0.56 -2.97
CA GLU A 174 -7.17 -0.56 -2.79
C GLU A 174 -6.41 -0.89 -4.08
N PHE A 175 -7.07 -0.82 -5.25
CA PHE A 175 -6.38 -1.01 -6.53
C PHE A 175 -5.47 0.16 -6.89
N ASP A 176 -5.92 1.40 -6.68
CA ASP A 176 -5.14 2.58 -7.02
C ASP A 176 -3.89 2.69 -6.17
N THR A 177 -4.02 2.48 -4.86
CA THR A 177 -2.89 2.48 -3.92
C THR A 177 -1.87 1.39 -4.24
N LEU A 178 -2.31 0.17 -4.58
CA LEU A 178 -1.40 -0.88 -5.06
C LEU A 178 -0.68 -0.47 -6.35
N LYS A 179 -1.41 0.09 -7.33
CA LYS A 179 -0.81 0.56 -8.58
C LYS A 179 0.23 1.65 -8.34
N LYS A 180 -0.04 2.59 -7.43
CA LYS A 180 0.90 3.65 -7.03
C LYS A 180 2.13 3.08 -6.34
N TYR A 181 1.94 2.17 -5.38
CA TYR A 181 3.04 1.46 -4.70
C TYR A 181 3.96 0.74 -5.70
N LEU A 182 3.40 -0.09 -6.58
CA LEU A 182 4.17 -0.84 -7.57
C LEU A 182 4.93 0.04 -8.56
N LYS A 183 4.41 1.24 -8.88
CA LYS A 183 5.09 2.22 -9.73
C LYS A 183 6.19 2.99 -9.00
N SER A 184 6.05 3.20 -7.70
CA SER A 184 6.98 4.01 -6.89
C SER A 184 8.35 3.35 -6.69
N GLY A 185 8.42 2.01 -6.76
CA GLY A 185 9.63 1.27 -6.43
C GLY A 185 10.04 1.33 -4.94
N GLN A 186 9.18 1.86 -4.07
CA GLN A 186 9.43 1.95 -2.64
C GLN A 186 9.38 0.58 -1.95
N GLN A 187 10.07 0.48 -0.80
CA GLN A 187 10.14 -0.76 -0.02
C GLN A 187 9.03 -0.90 1.02
N ASP A 188 8.40 0.20 1.46
CA ASP A 188 7.37 0.17 2.51
C ASP A 188 5.95 0.46 1.95
N PRO A 189 5.05 -0.54 1.92
CA PRO A 189 3.63 -0.37 1.61
C PRO A 189 2.88 0.65 2.48
N SER A 190 3.35 0.91 3.71
CA SER A 190 2.62 1.72 4.69
C SER A 190 2.46 3.19 4.25
N GLU A 191 3.38 3.69 3.43
CA GLU A 191 3.36 5.07 2.92
C GLU A 191 2.18 5.35 1.97
N PHE A 192 1.57 4.30 1.39
CA PHE A 192 0.42 4.41 0.48
C PHE A 192 -0.93 4.13 1.15
N LEU A 193 -0.93 3.91 2.46
CA LEU A 193 -2.10 3.49 3.21
C LEU A 193 -2.49 4.54 4.24
N THR A 194 -3.79 4.78 4.34
CA THR A 194 -4.33 5.62 5.41
C THR A 194 -4.21 4.92 6.76
N LEU A 195 -4.21 5.70 7.84
CA LEU A 195 -4.23 5.16 9.19
C LEU A 195 -5.43 4.22 9.43
N ALA A 196 -6.58 4.51 8.83
CA ALA A 196 -7.76 3.65 8.90
C ALA A 196 -7.52 2.30 8.22
N GLN A 197 -6.91 2.29 7.02
CA GLN A 197 -6.55 1.06 6.30
C GLN A 197 -5.52 0.23 7.09
N LEU A 198 -4.48 0.88 7.65
CA LEU A 198 -3.49 0.21 8.50
C LEU A 198 -4.13 -0.42 9.75
N ARG A 199 -5.02 0.31 10.43
CA ARG A 199 -5.77 -0.21 11.59
C ARG A 199 -6.64 -1.40 11.23
N LYS A 200 -7.34 -1.36 10.09
CA LYS A 200 -8.14 -2.48 9.59
C LYS A 200 -7.27 -3.72 9.34
N ARG A 201 -6.15 -3.56 8.63
CA ARG A 201 -5.17 -4.64 8.39
C ARG A 201 -4.62 -5.23 9.68
N ALA A 202 -4.24 -4.38 10.64
CA ALA A 202 -3.70 -4.82 11.92
C ALA A 202 -4.70 -5.68 12.70
N ARG A 203 -5.99 -5.28 12.77
CA ARG A 203 -7.05 -6.05 13.43
C ARG A 203 -7.27 -7.43 12.82
N LEU A 204 -7.23 -7.52 11.49
CA LEU A 204 -7.42 -8.79 10.78
C LEU A 204 -6.23 -9.75 10.93
N ASN A 205 -5.01 -9.21 11.07
CA ASN A 205 -3.81 -10.01 11.33
C ASN A 205 -3.79 -10.67 12.72
N VAL A 206 -4.56 -10.18 13.70
CA VAL A 206 -4.66 -10.80 15.04
C VAL A 206 -5.42 -12.14 15.00
N ASN A 207 -6.30 -12.33 14.01
CA ASN A 207 -7.14 -13.52 13.90
C ASN A 207 -6.54 -14.65 13.03
N VAL A 208 -5.32 -14.47 12.52
CA VAL A 208 -4.62 -15.52 11.78
C VAL A 208 -3.50 -16.06 12.67
N ASN A 209 -3.55 -17.36 12.98
CA ASN A 209 -2.47 -18.14 13.61
C ASN A 209 -1.19 -18.13 12.73
N LYS A 210 -0.56 -16.96 12.54
CA LYS A 210 0.76 -16.84 11.92
C LYS A 210 1.77 -17.26 12.98
N LYS A 211 2.27 -18.49 12.85
CA LYS A 211 3.44 -18.98 13.59
C LYS A 211 4.51 -17.87 13.58
N ASN A 212 4.89 -17.40 14.76
CA ASN A 212 5.96 -16.40 14.92
C ASN A 212 7.20 -16.90 14.18
N LYS A 213 7.58 -16.18 13.12
CA LYS A 213 8.77 -16.52 12.33
C LYS A 213 9.97 -15.95 13.10
N THR A 214 10.60 -16.79 13.91
CA THR A 214 11.81 -16.43 14.65
C THR A 214 12.98 -16.36 13.67
N THR A 215 13.62 -15.20 13.57
CA THR A 215 14.85 -15.01 12.79
C THR A 215 16.01 -14.82 13.76
N THR A 216 17.02 -15.67 13.67
CA THR A 216 18.27 -15.54 14.43
C THR A 216 19.27 -14.72 13.61
N GLN A 217 19.80 -13.64 14.18
CA GLN A 217 20.89 -12.85 13.59
C GLN A 217 22.19 -13.12 14.35
N THR A 218 23.25 -13.46 13.62
CA THR A 218 24.61 -13.59 14.15
C THR A 218 25.31 -12.23 14.02
N ILE A 219 25.77 -11.66 15.13
CA ILE A 219 26.47 -10.36 15.15
C ILE A 219 27.96 -10.64 15.37
N GLU A 220 28.81 -10.31 14.40
CA GLU A 220 30.26 -10.22 14.61
C GLU A 220 30.57 -8.90 15.34
N VAL A 221 30.97 -9.00 16.61
CA VAL A 221 31.39 -7.85 17.40
C VAL A 221 32.92 -7.77 17.37
N ARG A 222 33.47 -6.73 16.73
CA ARG A 222 34.90 -6.39 16.86
C ARG A 222 35.13 -5.71 18.20
N GLU A 223 36.14 -6.14 18.93
CA GLU A 223 36.58 -5.50 20.18
C GLU A 223 37.02 -4.06 19.89
N ARG A 224 36.59 -3.11 20.73
CA ARG A 224 36.84 -1.67 20.56
C ARG A 224 37.65 -1.17 21.75
N CYS A 225 38.60 -0.28 21.53
CA CYS A 225 39.41 0.29 22.59
C CYS A 225 38.54 1.20 23.49
N GLU A 226 38.35 0.82 24.75
CA GLU A 226 37.56 1.60 25.71
C GLU A 226 38.17 3.00 25.97
N ASN A 227 39.49 3.13 25.87
CA ASN A 227 40.16 4.42 26.04
C ASN A 227 39.81 5.39 24.90
N VAL A 228 39.81 4.94 23.65
CA VAL A 228 39.45 5.75 22.48
C VAL A 228 38.01 6.26 22.61
N LYS A 229 37.09 5.40 23.09
CA LYS A 229 35.71 5.83 23.39
C LYS A 229 35.64 6.87 24.49
N ALA A 230 36.37 6.65 25.60
CA ALA A 230 36.38 7.59 26.72
C ALA A 230 36.92 8.96 26.31
N ILE A 231 37.95 8.99 25.46
CA ILE A 231 38.54 10.21 24.91
C ILE A 231 37.54 10.96 24.04
N ALA A 232 36.86 10.27 23.10
CA ALA A 232 35.82 10.88 22.28
C ALA A 232 34.71 11.53 23.10
N LEU A 233 34.26 10.87 24.17
CA LEU A 233 33.21 11.38 25.05
C LEU A 233 33.68 12.55 25.92
N LYS A 234 34.92 12.53 26.39
CA LYS A 234 35.52 13.66 27.11
C LYS A 234 35.71 14.86 26.20
N HIS A 235 36.21 14.65 24.98
CA HIS A 235 36.35 15.70 23.97
C HIS A 235 35.00 16.35 23.63
N ALA A 236 33.95 15.55 23.52
CA ALA A 236 32.62 16.09 23.26
C ALA A 236 32.06 16.95 24.41
N ASP A 237 32.56 16.78 25.64
CA ASP A 237 32.16 17.51 26.86
C ASP A 237 30.63 17.70 26.99
N GLY A 238 29.90 16.59 26.78
CA GLY A 238 28.45 16.59 26.86
C GLY A 238 27.73 17.38 25.75
N THR A 239 28.43 17.83 24.72
CA THR A 239 27.89 18.54 23.55
C THR A 239 28.11 17.72 22.28
N CYS A 240 27.05 17.54 21.49
CA CYS A 240 27.13 16.83 20.22
C CYS A 240 28.06 17.56 19.25
N GLN A 241 29.07 16.87 18.75
CA GLN A 241 30.08 17.47 17.88
C GLN A 241 29.64 17.60 16.42
N LEU A 242 28.39 17.27 16.09
CA LEU A 242 27.79 17.55 14.78
C LEU A 242 26.83 18.74 14.83
N CYS A 243 25.84 18.69 15.73
CA CYS A 243 24.76 19.69 15.79
C CYS A 243 24.97 20.76 16.86
N ASP A 244 26.05 20.67 17.65
CA ASP A 244 26.42 21.67 18.66
C ASP A 244 25.39 21.86 19.78
N ARG A 245 24.50 20.87 19.97
CA ARG A 245 23.51 20.84 21.05
C ARG A 245 24.00 19.98 22.21
N PRO A 246 23.62 20.29 23.46
CA PRO A 246 23.92 19.44 24.60
C PRO A 246 23.31 18.04 24.42
N ALA A 247 23.87 17.06 25.13
CA ALA A 247 23.35 15.71 25.19
C ALA A 247 21.85 15.72 25.56
N PRO A 248 21.03 14.89 24.90
CA PRO A 248 19.57 14.94 25.06
C PRO A 248 19.10 14.54 26.46
N PHE A 249 19.90 13.74 27.18
CA PHE A 249 19.63 13.32 28.55
C PHE A 249 20.93 12.90 29.24
N LYS A 250 20.84 12.62 30.55
CA LYS A 250 21.93 12.09 31.37
C LYS A 250 21.71 10.61 31.66
N LYS A 251 22.81 9.85 31.75
CA LYS A 251 22.82 8.47 32.26
C LYS A 251 22.43 8.46 33.75
N THR A 252 22.14 7.29 34.27
CA THR A 252 21.81 7.08 35.70
C THR A 252 22.89 7.60 36.66
N ASN A 253 24.15 7.59 36.23
CA ASN A 253 25.29 8.14 36.98
C ASN A 253 25.48 9.67 36.80
N GLY A 254 24.52 10.36 36.18
CA GLY A 254 24.55 11.81 35.97
C GLY A 254 25.39 12.30 34.78
N THR A 255 26.11 11.42 34.07
CA THR A 255 26.94 11.83 32.93
C THR A 255 26.11 12.06 31.67
N PRO A 256 26.46 13.03 30.80
CA PRO A 256 25.78 13.28 29.53
C PRO A 256 25.76 12.04 28.61
N PHE A 257 24.63 11.76 27.96
CA PHE A 257 24.52 10.65 27.00
C PHE A 257 24.89 11.08 25.57
N LEU A 258 26.05 10.64 25.10
CA LEU A 258 26.48 10.70 23.71
C LEU A 258 26.97 9.31 23.26
N GLU A 259 26.88 9.05 21.97
CA GLU A 259 27.35 7.84 21.30
C GLU A 259 28.64 8.13 20.53
N VAL A 260 29.61 7.23 20.62
CA VAL A 260 30.87 7.35 19.87
C VAL A 260 30.66 6.83 18.45
N HIS A 261 30.97 7.67 17.47
CA HIS A 261 30.91 7.34 16.06
C HIS A 261 32.30 7.32 15.45
N HIS A 262 32.62 6.25 14.71
CA HIS A 262 33.78 6.21 13.84
C HIS A 262 33.45 6.91 12.52
N ILE A 263 34.13 8.02 12.21
CA ILE A 263 33.86 8.84 11.01
C ILE A 263 34.09 8.00 9.74
N LYS A 264 35.24 7.33 9.65
CA LYS A 264 35.46 6.20 8.75
C LYS A 264 35.06 4.93 9.47
N TRP A 265 34.01 4.27 9.00
CA TRP A 265 33.44 3.11 9.68
C TRP A 265 34.43 1.95 9.79
N LEU A 266 34.43 1.24 10.91
CA LEU A 266 35.26 0.04 11.11
C LEU A 266 34.98 -1.07 10.06
N SER A 267 33.72 -1.19 9.61
CA SER A 267 33.35 -2.12 8.54
C SER A 267 33.93 -1.78 7.17
N LYS A 268 34.49 -0.57 7.02
CA LYS A 268 35.20 -0.08 5.84
C LYS A 268 36.69 0.20 6.15
N ASP A 269 37.26 -0.60 7.05
CA ASP A 269 38.66 -0.51 7.46
C ASP A 269 39.05 0.87 8.00
N GLY A 270 38.14 1.48 8.78
CA GLY A 270 38.44 2.66 9.58
C GLY A 270 39.31 2.30 10.79
N PRO A 271 40.29 3.15 11.17
CA PRO A 271 41.08 2.93 12.38
C PRO A 271 40.24 3.20 13.65
N ASP A 272 40.47 2.44 14.70
CA ASP A 272 39.95 2.74 16.04
C ASP A 272 40.94 3.69 16.75
N SER A 273 40.94 4.96 16.33
CA SER A 273 41.89 5.98 16.78
C SER A 273 41.19 7.31 17.08
N GLU A 274 41.83 8.17 17.86
CA GLU A 274 41.29 9.46 18.31
C GLU A 274 40.93 10.39 17.14
N GLU A 275 41.69 10.34 16.05
CA GLU A 275 41.47 11.13 14.83
C GLU A 275 40.22 10.69 14.05
N ASN A 276 39.71 9.49 14.35
CA ASN A 276 38.60 8.87 13.62
C ASN A 276 37.35 8.68 14.48
N VAL A 277 37.34 9.12 15.74
CA VAL A 277 36.17 9.02 16.63
C VAL A 277 35.64 10.36 17.06
N ILE A 278 34.32 10.42 17.27
CA ILE A 278 33.63 11.65 17.65
C ILE A 278 32.41 11.34 18.54
N GLY A 279 32.07 12.22 19.47
CA GLY A 279 30.88 12.10 20.31
C GLY A 279 29.65 12.77 19.70
N LEU A 280 28.61 11.99 19.41
CA LEU A 280 27.36 12.44 18.78
C LEU A 280 26.15 12.17 19.66
N CYS A 281 25.11 13.01 19.55
CA CYS A 281 23.80 12.64 20.09
C CYS A 281 23.16 11.52 19.24
N PRO A 282 22.21 10.73 19.78
CA PRO A 282 21.62 9.58 19.08
C PRO A 282 21.03 9.92 17.71
N ASN A 283 20.41 11.11 17.59
CA ASN A 283 19.83 11.58 16.33
C ASN A 283 20.92 11.84 15.27
N CYS A 284 22.01 12.51 15.64
CA CYS A 284 23.13 12.78 14.73
C CYS A 284 23.90 11.51 14.41
N HIS A 285 24.06 10.60 15.38
CA HIS A 285 24.70 9.32 15.15
C HIS A 285 23.92 8.47 14.13
N LYS A 286 22.60 8.38 14.27
CA LYS A 286 21.76 7.68 13.29
C LYS A 286 21.75 8.39 11.93
N ARG A 287 21.77 9.74 11.90
CA ARG A 287 21.90 10.53 10.67
C ARG A 287 23.16 10.15 9.89
N MET A 288 24.30 10.00 10.57
CA MET A 288 25.55 9.56 9.93
C MET A 288 25.43 8.14 9.35
N HIS A 289 24.71 7.23 10.00
CA HIS A 289 24.48 5.88 9.47
C HIS A 289 23.51 5.82 8.28
N ILE A 290 22.53 6.72 8.20
CA ILE A 290 21.50 6.74 7.16
C ILE A 290 21.93 7.60 5.96
N LEU A 291 22.36 8.84 6.21
CA LEU A 291 22.63 9.84 5.17
C LEU A 291 24.12 9.91 4.80
N ASN A 292 25.00 9.90 5.80
CA ASN A 292 26.46 9.99 5.65
C ASN A 292 26.93 11.11 4.68
N GLU A 293 26.35 12.31 4.81
CA GLU A 293 26.65 13.43 3.90
C GLU A 293 28.11 13.88 4.00
N GLN A 294 28.73 14.20 2.86
CA GLN A 294 30.15 14.58 2.81
C GLN A 294 30.44 15.85 3.61
N SER A 295 29.49 16.80 3.67
CA SER A 295 29.57 18.02 4.48
C SER A 295 29.71 17.69 5.99
N ASP A 296 28.89 16.78 6.49
CA ASP A 296 28.92 16.30 7.87
C ASP A 296 30.22 15.55 8.15
N VAL A 297 30.62 14.62 7.27
CA VAL A 297 31.90 13.90 7.38
C VAL A 297 33.05 14.90 7.48
N ASN A 298 33.12 15.90 6.59
CA ASN A 298 34.17 16.90 6.60
C ASN A 298 34.18 17.74 7.89
N LYS A 299 33.01 18.11 8.42
CA LYS A 299 32.91 18.85 9.69
C LYS A 299 33.46 18.01 10.85
N LEU A 300 33.08 16.74 10.92
CA LEU A 300 33.51 15.83 11.98
C LEU A 300 35.00 15.51 11.90
N THR A 301 35.52 15.24 10.70
CA THR A 301 36.96 14.98 10.49
C THR A 301 37.81 16.16 10.94
N LYS A 302 37.41 17.39 10.61
CA LYS A 302 38.13 18.60 11.06
C LYS A 302 38.17 18.71 12.58
N ARG A 303 37.07 18.37 13.27
CA ARG A 303 37.00 18.42 14.74
C ARG A 303 37.84 17.33 15.40
N ALA A 304 37.78 16.11 14.90
CA ALA A 304 38.57 15.00 15.43
C ALA A 304 40.08 15.28 15.28
N LEU A 305 40.53 15.73 14.10
CA LEU A 305 41.92 16.09 13.86
C LEU A 305 42.40 17.28 14.71
N ALA A 306 41.57 18.32 14.85
CA ALA A 306 41.92 19.50 15.66
C ALA A 306 42.19 19.14 17.12
N PHE A 307 41.43 18.18 17.67
CA PHE A 307 41.63 17.70 19.02
C PHE A 307 42.84 16.78 19.14
N ALA A 308 42.99 15.81 18.23
CA ALA A 308 44.13 14.89 18.25
C ALA A 308 45.48 15.63 18.09
N SER A 309 45.50 16.75 17.36
CA SER A 309 46.72 17.57 17.16
C SER A 309 47.02 18.55 18.31
N SER A 310 46.17 18.60 19.34
CA SER A 310 46.30 19.54 20.47
C SER A 310 47.07 18.98 21.68
N HIS A 311 47.61 17.76 21.55
CA HIS A 311 48.39 17.02 22.54
C HIS A 311 49.62 16.37 21.88
#